data_AF-A0A845YCJ0-F1
#
_entry.id   AF-A0A845YCJ0-F1
#
_cell.length_a   1.000
_cell.length_b   1.000
_cell.length_c   1.000
_cell.angle_alpha   90.00
_cell.angle_beta   90.00
_cell.angle_gamma   90.00
#
_symmetry.space_group_name_H-M   'P 1'
#
loop_
_entity.id
_entity.type
_entity.pdbx_description
1 polymer ?
#
loop_
_entity_poly.entity_id
_entity_poly.type
_entity_poly.pdbx_seq_one_letter_code
_entity_poly.pdbx_strand_id
1 'polypeptide(L)'
;MSILMIGTQRSGSNLMRLMLNQIPAIEAPHPPHILQRLMPLLPFYKDLSDTSTFKQLVDDVCRLVELNPVPWEGVVLDRDDIAARCTQNSLVAVFSAVYDVLAETRGAKTWCCKSLANVHYVREVDEYLP
;
A
#
# COMPACT_ATOMS: atom_id res chain seq x y z
N MET A 1 -6.47 -11.34 -1.09
CA MET A 1 -7.46 -10.72 -0.17
C MET A 1 -6.70 -9.70 0.66
N SER A 2 -7.30 -8.55 0.95
CA SER A 2 -6.65 -7.44 1.66
C SER A 2 -7.43 -7.10 2.93
N ILE A 3 -6.72 -6.71 3.98
CA ILE A 3 -7.32 -6.23 5.23
C ILE A 3 -6.90 -4.78 5.45
N LEU A 4 -7.87 -3.87 5.55
CA LEU A 4 -7.61 -2.48 5.92
C LEU A 4 -8.09 -2.24 7.34
N MET A 5 -7.13 -2.00 8.23
CA MET A 5 -7.41 -1.77 9.64
C MET A 5 -7.39 -0.27 9.95
N ILE A 6 -8.58 0.30 10.10
CA ILE A 6 -8.80 1.69 10.48
C ILE A 6 -9.32 1.72 11.92
N GLY A 7 -8.65 2.46 12.80
CA GLY A 7 -9.10 2.63 14.18
C GLY A 7 -8.42 3.83 14.83
N THR A 8 -9.11 4.53 15.72
CA THR A 8 -8.62 5.78 16.34
C THR A 8 -7.25 5.63 17.01
N GLN A 9 -6.55 6.74 17.24
CA GLN A 9 -5.28 6.69 17.94
C GLN A 9 -5.47 6.09 19.34
N ARG A 10 -4.49 5.29 19.80
CA ARG A 10 -4.49 4.64 21.12
C ARG A 10 -5.64 3.65 21.39
N SER A 11 -6.31 3.16 20.35
CA SER A 11 -7.37 2.13 20.40
C SER A 11 -6.88 0.68 20.57
N GLY A 12 -5.57 0.44 20.65
CA GLY A 12 -5.01 -0.92 20.62
C GLY A 12 -4.85 -1.52 19.22
N SER A 13 -5.25 -0.83 18.15
CA SER A 13 -5.10 -1.28 16.75
C SER A 13 -3.66 -1.65 16.35
N ASN A 14 -2.63 -1.04 16.92
CA ASN A 14 -1.25 -1.47 16.67
C ASN A 14 -0.91 -2.83 17.31
N LEU A 15 -1.43 -3.10 18.52
CA LEU A 15 -1.28 -4.41 19.15
C LEU A 15 -1.99 -5.48 18.32
N MET A 16 -3.21 -5.19 17.85
CA MET A 16 -3.96 -6.09 16.96
C MET A 16 -3.19 -6.39 15.67
N ARG A 17 -2.63 -5.37 15.00
CA ARG A 17 -1.75 -5.56 13.83
C ARG A 17 -0.59 -6.50 14.13
N LEU A 18 0.12 -6.30 15.26
CA LEU A 18 1.23 -7.15 15.65
C LEU A 18 0.81 -8.61 15.87
N MET A 19 -0.35 -8.84 16.49
CA MET A 19 -0.92 -10.17 16.66
C MET A 19 -1.26 -10.83 15.31
N LEU A 20 -1.86 -10.08 14.38
CA LEU A 20 -2.11 -10.57 13.02
C LEU A 20 -0.81 -10.94 12.30
N ASN A 21 0.25 -10.15 12.47
CA ASN A 21 1.56 -10.40 11.86
C ASN A 21 2.28 -11.65 12.41
N GLN A 22 1.76 -12.30 13.46
CA GLN A 22 2.28 -13.60 13.93
C GLN A 22 1.66 -14.78 13.18
N ILE A 23 0.61 -14.55 12.39
CA ILE A 23 -0.08 -15.59 11.62
C ILE A 23 0.67 -15.76 10.29
N PRO A 24 1.23 -16.94 9.97
CA PRO A 24 2.04 -17.14 8.76
C PRO A 24 1.33 -16.80 7.44
N ALA A 25 -0.01 -16.84 7.43
CA ALA A 25 -0.80 -16.51 6.25
C ALA A 25 -1.05 -15.00 6.06
N ILE A 26 -0.72 -14.15 7.04
CA ILE A 26 -1.04 -12.71 7.05
C ILE A 26 0.23 -11.89 7.21
N GLU A 27 0.50 -11.03 6.22
CA GLU A 27 1.57 -10.04 6.32
C GLU A 27 1.00 -8.69 6.75
N ALA A 28 1.37 -8.19 7.92
CA ALA A 28 0.83 -6.99 8.54
C ALA A 28 1.95 -6.05 9.04
N PRO A 29 2.77 -5.49 8.13
CA PRO A 29 3.98 -4.75 8.47
C PRO A 29 3.66 -3.39 9.11
N HIS A 30 4.70 -2.69 9.58
CA HIS A 30 4.52 -1.26 9.86
C HIS A 30 4.18 -0.53 8.54
N PRO A 31 3.10 0.28 8.49
CA PRO A 31 2.67 0.91 7.25
C PRO A 31 3.62 2.05 6.84
N PRO A 32 3.94 2.21 5.55
CA PRO A 32 4.64 3.37 5.01
C PRO A 32 3.73 4.59 4.81
N HIS A 33 2.42 4.45 5.09
CA HIS A 33 1.40 5.49 4.97
C HIS A 33 1.23 6.05 3.54
N ILE A 34 1.34 5.18 2.52
CA ILE A 34 1.27 5.53 1.08
C ILE A 34 0.12 6.49 0.76
N LEU A 35 -1.13 6.10 1.06
CA LEU A 35 -2.30 6.93 0.73
C LEU A 35 -2.24 8.31 1.42
N GLN A 36 -1.87 8.34 2.71
CA GLN A 36 -1.73 9.59 3.45
C GLN A 36 -0.68 10.54 2.84
N ARG A 37 0.42 9.97 2.33
CA ARG A 37 1.55 10.75 1.81
C ARG A 37 1.33 11.20 0.37
N LEU A 38 0.72 10.37 -0.47
CA LEU A 38 0.64 10.62 -1.92
C LEU A 38 -0.73 11.08 -2.41
N MET A 39 -1.84 10.76 -1.73
CA MET A 39 -3.15 11.28 -2.15
C MET A 39 -3.20 12.82 -2.22
N PRO A 40 -2.65 13.58 -1.23
CA PRO A 40 -2.60 15.04 -1.34
C PRO A 40 -1.72 15.56 -2.47
N LEU A 41 -0.80 14.72 -2.97
CA LEU A 41 0.12 15.07 -4.07
C LEU A 41 -0.44 14.70 -5.44
N LEU A 42 -1.47 13.84 -5.50
CA LEU A 42 -2.06 13.35 -6.74
C LEU A 42 -2.49 14.46 -7.71
N PRO A 43 -3.07 15.60 -7.25
CA PRO A 43 -3.41 16.71 -8.16
C PRO A 43 -2.23 17.40 -8.85
N PHE A 44 -1.00 17.17 -8.39
CA PHE A 44 0.22 17.71 -9.02
C PHE A 44 0.83 16.77 -10.06
N TYR A 45 0.36 15.52 -10.13
CA TYR A 45 0.65 14.66 -11.27
C TYR A 45 -0.14 15.16 -12.49
N LYS A 46 0.39 14.90 -13.68
CA LYS A 46 -0.37 15.06 -14.92
C LYS A 46 -1.42 13.95 -15.01
N ASP A 47 -2.07 13.83 -16.17
CA ASP A 47 -2.99 12.75 -16.43
C ASP A 47 -2.33 11.36 -16.23
N LEU A 48 -2.87 10.56 -15.32
CA LEU A 48 -2.39 9.19 -15.05
C LEU A 48 -2.74 8.22 -16.18
N SER A 49 -3.60 8.60 -17.13
CA SER A 49 -3.80 7.82 -18.36
C SER A 49 -2.54 7.81 -19.23
N ASP A 50 -1.67 8.81 -19.10
CA ASP A 50 -0.36 8.84 -19.74
C ASP A 50 0.60 7.84 -19.06
N THR A 51 1.17 6.95 -19.86
CA THR A 51 2.05 5.88 -19.38
C THR A 51 3.27 6.42 -18.63
N SER A 52 3.85 7.54 -19.09
CA SER A 52 5.05 8.09 -18.44
C SER A 52 4.72 8.67 -17.07
N THR A 53 3.57 9.32 -16.94
CA THR A 53 3.08 9.90 -15.69
C THR A 53 2.70 8.79 -14.69
N PHE A 54 2.05 7.72 -15.15
CA PHE A 54 1.75 6.57 -14.30
C PHE A 54 3.01 5.86 -13.81
N LYS A 55 4.01 5.66 -14.68
CA LYS A 55 5.31 5.11 -14.28
C LYS A 55 6.02 5.96 -13.22
N GLN A 56 5.89 7.29 -13.30
CA GLN A 56 6.41 8.18 -12.27
C GLN A 56 5.71 7.96 -10.92
N LEU A 57 4.37 7.86 -10.91
CA LEU A 57 3.61 7.54 -9.70
C LEU A 57 4.05 6.21 -9.07
N VAL A 58 4.26 5.18 -9.90
CA VAL A 58 4.74 3.87 -9.45
C VAL A 58 6.12 3.99 -8.80
N ASP A 59 7.07 4.69 -9.44
CA ASP A 59 8.40 4.90 -8.87
C ASP A 59 8.34 5.68 -7.54
N ASP A 60 7.51 6.72 -7.46
CA ASP A 60 7.37 7.53 -6.24
C ASP A 60 6.78 6.73 -5.07
N VAL A 61 5.80 5.85 -5.33
CA VAL A 61 5.29 4.92 -4.32
C VAL A 61 6.38 3.95 -3.87
N CYS A 62 7.12 3.35 -4.80
CA CYS A 62 8.20 2.41 -4.46
C CYS A 62 9.27 3.08 -3.61
N ARG A 63 9.72 4.28 -4.02
CA ARG A 63 10.70 5.07 -3.28
C ARG A 63 10.21 5.45 -1.90
N LEU A 64 8.93 5.79 -1.74
CA LEU A 64 8.36 6.09 -0.42
C LEU A 64 8.48 4.89 0.53
N VAL A 65 8.32 3.66 0.03
CA VAL A 65 8.47 2.44 0.82
C VAL A 65 9.94 2.13 1.10
N GLU A 66 10.79 2.19 0.08
CA GLU A 66 12.24 1.92 0.19
C GLU A 66 12.96 2.88 1.13
N LEU A 67 12.56 4.15 1.13
CA LEU A 67 13.14 5.21 1.96
C LEU A 67 12.40 5.38 3.29
N ASN A 68 11.47 4.49 3.63
CA ASN A 68 10.75 4.60 4.88
C ASN A 68 11.68 4.39 6.09
N PRO A 69 11.55 5.18 7.18
CA PRO A 69 12.35 4.98 8.38
C PRO A 69 12.21 3.58 9.02
N VAL A 70 11.09 2.90 8.77
CA VAL A 70 10.87 1.51 9.17
C VAL A 70 10.88 0.66 7.89
N PRO A 71 12.03 0.07 7.52
CA PRO A 71 12.16 -0.62 6.26
C PRO A 71 11.35 -1.92 6.25
N TRP A 72 10.83 -2.27 5.08
CA TRP A 72 10.37 -3.62 4.81
C TRP A 72 11.58 -4.45 4.37
N GLU A 73 12.03 -5.36 5.21
CA GLU A 73 13.22 -6.16 4.92
C GLU A 73 12.95 -7.20 3.82
N GLY A 74 13.94 -7.51 2.98
CA GLY A 74 13.87 -8.62 2.04
C GLY A 74 12.82 -8.50 0.92
N VAL A 75 12.15 -7.35 0.77
CA VAL A 75 11.26 -7.05 -0.36
C VAL A 75 12.00 -6.21 -1.40
N VAL A 76 11.80 -6.54 -2.68
CA VAL A 76 12.30 -5.78 -3.82
C VAL A 76 11.09 -5.31 -4.62
N LEU A 77 10.99 -4.00 -4.81
CA LEU A 77 9.88 -3.38 -5.54
C LEU A 77 10.30 -3.11 -6.99
N ASP A 78 10.02 -4.08 -7.86
CA ASP A 78 10.19 -3.92 -9.31
C ASP A 78 9.06 -3.04 -9.87
N ARG A 79 9.42 -1.89 -10.46
CA ARG A 79 8.45 -0.90 -10.94
C ARG A 79 7.63 -1.42 -12.11
N ASP A 80 8.23 -2.22 -13.01
CA ASP A 80 7.52 -2.76 -14.16
C ASP A 80 6.56 -3.87 -13.72
N ASP A 81 6.94 -4.72 -12.75
CA ASP A 81 6.05 -5.72 -12.15
C ASP A 81 4.87 -5.04 -11.41
N ILE A 82 5.15 -4.03 -10.58
CA ILE A 82 4.12 -3.29 -9.85
C ILE A 82 3.14 -2.61 -10.80
N ALA A 83 3.65 -1.95 -11.85
CA ALA A 83 2.81 -1.34 -12.87
C ALA A 83 1.95 -2.38 -13.60
N ALA A 84 2.49 -3.55 -13.93
CA ALA A 84 1.78 -4.62 -14.62
C ALA A 84 0.66 -5.26 -13.77
N ARG A 85 0.78 -5.23 -12.44
CA ARG A 85 -0.25 -5.73 -11.49
C ARG A 85 -1.45 -4.79 -11.34
N CYS A 86 -1.31 -3.52 -11.73
CA CYS A 86 -2.36 -2.53 -11.57
C CYS A 86 -3.47 -2.71 -12.63
N THR A 87 -4.71 -2.91 -12.20
CA THR A 87 -5.86 -3.00 -13.14
C THR A 87 -6.42 -1.64 -13.53
N GLN A 88 -5.96 -0.57 -12.87
CA GLN A 88 -6.33 0.82 -13.11
C GLN A 88 -5.11 1.71 -12.88
N ASN A 89 -5.00 2.82 -13.62
CA ASN A 89 -3.94 3.81 -13.42
C ASN A 89 -4.29 4.74 -12.24
N SER A 90 -4.27 4.19 -11.01
CA SER A 90 -4.63 4.92 -9.80
C SER A 90 -3.63 4.67 -8.66
N LEU A 91 -3.56 5.59 -7.70
CA LEU A 91 -2.70 5.43 -6.52
C LEU A 91 -3.13 4.21 -5.67
N VAL A 92 -4.43 3.91 -5.60
CA VAL A 92 -4.94 2.75 -4.85
C VAL A 92 -4.49 1.44 -5.50
N ALA A 93 -4.44 1.39 -6.84
CA ALA A 93 -3.93 0.24 -7.57
C ALA A 93 -2.46 -0.04 -7.25
N VAL A 94 -1.62 1.00 -7.30
CA VAL A 94 -0.19 0.88 -6.97
C VAL A 94 0.00 0.53 -5.49
N PHE A 95 -0.78 1.14 -4.60
CA PHE A 95 -0.80 0.80 -3.17
C PHE A 95 -1.09 -0.69 -2.95
N SER A 96 -2.13 -1.24 -3.60
CA SER A 96 -2.45 -2.66 -3.49
C SER A 96 -1.32 -3.53 -4.03
N ALA A 97 -0.84 -3.25 -5.24
CA ALA A 97 0.20 -4.04 -5.90
C ALA A 97 1.49 -4.13 -5.07
N VAL A 98 1.89 -3.03 -4.42
CA VAL A 98 3.05 -3.01 -3.51
C VAL A 98 2.87 -3.91 -2.29
N TYR A 99 1.67 -3.96 -1.72
CA TYR A 99 1.36 -4.87 -0.61
C TYR A 99 1.20 -6.33 -1.08
N ASP A 100 0.70 -6.56 -2.29
CA ASP A 100 0.64 -7.90 -2.90
C ASP A 100 2.06 -8.48 -3.08
N VAL A 101 2.99 -7.70 -3.63
CA VAL A 101 4.41 -8.07 -3.76
C VAL A 101 5.03 -8.39 -2.39
N LEU A 102 4.73 -7.58 -1.37
CA LEU A 102 5.21 -7.86 -0.01
C LEU A 102 4.68 -9.18 0.52
N ALA A 103 3.36 -9.43 0.42
CA ALA A 103 2.74 -10.66 0.89
C ALA A 103 3.34 -11.89 0.20
N GLU A 104 3.48 -11.84 -1.13
CA GLU A 104 4.08 -12.90 -1.94
C GLU A 104 5.53 -13.17 -1.55
N THR A 105 6.33 -12.11 -1.35
CA THR A 105 7.73 -12.23 -0.91
C THR A 105 7.85 -12.96 0.43
N ARG A 106 6.84 -12.81 1.30
CA ARG A 106 6.78 -13.46 2.62
C ARG A 106 6.04 -14.80 2.62
N GLY A 107 5.51 -15.24 1.47
CA GLY A 107 4.69 -16.45 1.35
C GLY A 107 3.32 -16.34 2.03
N ALA A 108 2.87 -15.13 2.34
CA ALA A 108 1.56 -14.86 2.92
C ALA A 108 0.47 -14.86 1.83
N LYS A 109 -0.76 -15.21 2.23
CA LYS A 109 -1.93 -15.23 1.31
C LYS A 109 -2.72 -13.92 1.33
N THR A 110 -2.53 -13.12 2.37
CA THR A 110 -3.23 -11.87 2.60
C THR A 110 -2.29 -10.89 3.24
N TRP A 111 -2.58 -9.61 3.09
CA TRP A 111 -1.89 -8.54 3.76
C TRP A 111 -2.84 -7.66 4.56
N CYS A 112 -2.32 -6.99 5.58
CA CYS A 112 -3.03 -6.05 6.40
C CYS A 112 -2.30 -4.71 6.45
N CYS A 113 -2.97 -3.65 6.00
CA CYS A 113 -2.50 -2.28 6.18
C CYS A 113 -3.29 -1.62 7.32
N LYS A 114 -2.58 -1.31 8.42
CA LYS A 114 -3.15 -0.57 9.54
C LYS A 114 -2.79 0.91 9.40
N SER A 115 -3.68 1.72 8.87
CA SER A 115 -3.44 3.16 8.70
C SER A 115 -4.70 3.95 8.99
N LEU A 116 -4.60 4.89 9.94
CA LEU A 116 -5.73 5.73 10.37
C LEU A 116 -6.21 6.65 9.25
N ALA A 117 -5.25 7.23 8.54
CA ALA A 117 -5.52 8.21 7.50
C ALA A 117 -6.27 7.60 6.30
N ASN A 118 -6.30 6.27 6.16
CA ASN A 118 -7.05 5.60 5.12
C ASN A 118 -8.57 5.86 5.25
N VAL A 119 -9.06 6.30 6.42
CA VAL A 119 -10.46 6.72 6.60
C VAL A 119 -10.87 7.84 5.64
N HIS A 120 -9.92 8.67 5.22
CA HIS A 120 -10.18 9.78 4.29
C HIS A 120 -10.25 9.33 2.82
N TYR A 121 -9.88 8.09 2.54
CA TYR A 121 -9.74 7.54 1.19
C TYR A 121 -10.52 6.23 1.01
N VAL A 122 -11.54 5.99 1.85
CA VAL A 122 -12.33 4.75 1.84
C VAL A 122 -13.05 4.58 0.52
N ARG A 123 -13.53 5.67 -0.11
CA ARG A 123 -14.23 5.58 -1.39
C ARG A 123 -13.33 5.06 -2.50
N GLU A 124 -12.15 5.64 -2.63
CA GLU A 124 -11.15 5.26 -3.63
C GLU A 124 -10.66 3.84 -3.40
N VAL A 125 -10.57 3.44 -2.13
CA VAL A 125 -10.25 2.07 -1.72
C VAL A 125 -11.35 1.09 -2.12
N ASP A 126 -12.60 1.34 -1.72
CA ASP A 126 -13.73 0.43 -1.98
C ASP A 126 -14.02 0.29 -3.48
N GLU A 127 -13.75 1.33 -4.27
CA GLU A 127 -13.86 1.29 -5.74
C GLU A 127 -12.85 0.33 -6.39
N TYR A 128 -11.71 0.05 -5.75
CA TYR A 128 -10.65 -0.81 -6.30
C TYR A 128 -10.52 -2.17 -5.59
N LEU A 129 -10.69 -2.20 -4.26
CA LEU A 129 -10.60 -3.37 -3.38
C LEU A 129 -11.98 -3.70 -2.79
N PRO A 130 -12.85 -4.41 -3.51
CA PRO A 130 -14.18 -4.78 -3.04
C PRO A 130 -14.17 -5.87 -1.94
#